data_AF-A0A7J8CA06-F1
#
_entry.id   AF-A0A7J8CA06-F1
#
_cell.length_a   1.000
_cell.length_b   1.000
_cell.length_c   1.000
_cell.angle_alpha   90.00
_cell.angle_beta   90.00
_cell.angle_gamma   90.00
#
_symmetry.space_group_name_H-M   'P 1'
#
loop_
_entity.id
_entity.type
_entity.pdbx_description
1 polymer ?
#
loop_
_entity_poly.entity_id
_entity_poly.type
_entity_poly.pdbx_seq_one_letter_code
_entity_poly.pdbx_strand_id
1 'polypeptide(L)'
;MADEELEALRKQRLAELQAKHGDPGDAAQQEAKHREAEMRNSILAQVLDQSARARLSNLALVKPEKTKGVENYLIQMARYGQLNGKVS
;
A
#
# COMPACT_ATOMS: atom_id res chain seq x y z
N MET A 1 -25.84 -24.70 28.76
CA MET A 1 -26.10 -25.24 27.41
C MET A 1 -27.07 -24.35 26.62
N ALA A 2 -28.33 -24.14 27.04
CA ALA A 2 -29.24 -23.24 26.31
C ALA A 2 -28.85 -21.74 26.36
N ASP A 3 -28.26 -21.29 27.49
CA ASP A 3 -27.76 -19.91 27.64
C ASP A 3 -26.52 -19.61 26.76
N GLU A 4 -25.61 -20.58 26.63
CA GLU A 4 -24.39 -20.44 25.80
C GLU A 4 -24.71 -20.26 24.32
N GLU A 5 -25.71 -20.99 23.81
CA GLU A 5 -26.16 -20.85 22.42
C GLU A 5 -26.80 -19.47 22.18
N LEU A 6 -27.51 -18.94 23.17
CA LEU A 6 -28.14 -17.62 23.10
C LEU A 6 -27.10 -16.49 23.15
N GLU A 7 -26.06 -16.64 23.99
CA GLU A 7 -24.94 -15.72 24.05
C GLU A 7 -24.06 -15.78 22.80
N ALA A 8 -23.83 -16.97 22.25
CA ALA A 8 -23.11 -17.15 20.99
C ALA A 8 -23.84 -16.45 19.84
N LEU A 9 -25.17 -16.62 19.76
CA LEU A 9 -26.00 -15.94 18.76
C LEU A 9 -25.99 -14.42 18.93
N ARG A 10 -25.98 -13.90 20.17
CA ARG A 10 -25.88 -12.47 20.46
C ARG A 10 -24.51 -11.91 20.09
N LYS A 11 -23.41 -12.61 20.40
CA LYS A 11 -22.04 -12.23 20.01
C LYS A 11 -21.88 -12.23 18.50
N GLN A 12 -22.40 -13.24 17.81
CA GLN A 12 -22.33 -13.33 16.36
C GLN A 12 -23.10 -12.19 15.70
N ARG A 13 -24.33 -11.89 16.18
CA ARG A 13 -25.10 -10.75 15.68
C ARG A 13 -24.45 -9.41 15.98
N LEU A 14 -23.79 -9.26 17.13
CA LEU A 14 -23.04 -8.06 17.47
C LEU A 14 -21.82 -7.88 16.55
N ALA A 15 -21.07 -8.95 16.28
CA ALA A 15 -19.92 -8.94 15.38
C ALA A 15 -20.35 -8.65 13.93
N GLU A 16 -21.45 -9.24 13.45
CA GLU A 16 -22.01 -8.93 12.13
C GLU A 16 -22.50 -7.48 12.03
N LEU A 17 -23.11 -6.94 13.10
CA LEU A 17 -23.57 -5.56 13.14
C LEU A 17 -22.40 -4.57 13.22
N GLN A 18 -21.31 -4.93 13.92
CA GLN A 18 -20.06 -4.17 13.98
C GLN A 18 -19.29 -4.24 12.65
N ALA A 19 -19.32 -5.38 11.94
CA ALA A 19 -18.79 -5.52 10.59
C ALA A 19 -19.63 -4.78 9.53
N LYS A 20 -20.93 -4.58 9.79
CA LYS A 20 -21.81 -3.72 8.97
C LYS A 20 -21.70 -2.22 9.31
N HIS A 21 -21.32 -1.87 10.55
CA HIS A 21 -21.13 -0.47 10.99
C HIS A 21 -19.69 0.04 10.84
N GLY A 22 -18.69 -0.84 10.77
CA GLY A 22 -17.37 -0.52 10.25
C GLY A 22 -17.47 -0.54 8.74
N ASP A 23 -17.41 0.63 8.10
CA ASP A 23 -17.57 0.81 6.66
C ASP A 23 -16.76 -0.24 5.87
N PRO A 24 -17.41 -1.25 5.26
CA PRO A 24 -16.71 -2.25 4.46
C PRO A 24 -16.18 -1.68 3.14
N GLY A 25 -16.57 -0.45 2.79
CA GLY A 25 -15.97 0.33 1.73
C GLY A 25 -14.56 0.75 2.11
N ASP A 26 -14.34 1.28 3.31
CA ASP A 26 -13.04 1.82 3.72
C ASP A 26 -11.97 0.72 3.86
N ALA A 27 -12.29 -0.44 4.44
CA ALA A 27 -11.33 -1.54 4.56
C ALA A 27 -10.95 -2.16 3.21
N ALA A 28 -11.93 -2.39 2.32
CA ALA A 28 -11.68 -2.94 0.98
C ALA A 28 -10.96 -1.93 0.08
N GLN A 29 -11.29 -0.64 0.21
CA GLN A 29 -10.68 0.45 -0.55
C GLN A 29 -9.28 0.79 -0.02
N GLN A 30 -9.05 0.64 1.28
CA GLN A 30 -7.73 0.72 1.90
C GLN A 30 -6.88 -0.47 1.50
N GLU A 31 -7.41 -1.69 1.45
CA GLU A 31 -6.68 -2.87 0.98
C GLU A 31 -6.34 -2.77 -0.52
N ALA A 32 -7.26 -2.27 -1.35
CA ALA A 32 -6.99 -2.01 -2.77
C ALA A 32 -5.89 -0.95 -2.95
N LYS A 33 -5.98 0.18 -2.23
CA LYS A 33 -4.92 1.21 -2.22
C LYS A 33 -3.60 0.67 -1.69
N HIS A 34 -3.63 -0.19 -0.67
CA HIS A 34 -2.43 -0.79 -0.10
C HIS A 34 -1.77 -1.73 -1.10
N ARG A 35 -2.53 -2.60 -1.77
CA ARG A 35 -2.00 -3.48 -2.83
C ARG A 35 -1.41 -2.68 -3.98
N GLU A 36 -2.06 -1.61 -4.41
CA GLU A 36 -1.48 -0.72 -5.44
C GLU A 36 -0.20 -0.04 -4.96
N ALA A 37 -0.17 0.45 -3.72
CA ALA A 37 0.99 1.08 -3.12
C ALA A 37 2.14 0.08 -2.94
N GLU A 38 1.87 -1.14 -2.51
CA GLU A 38 2.86 -2.21 -2.35
C GLU A 38 3.39 -2.71 -3.69
N MET A 39 2.54 -2.80 -4.72
CA MET A 39 3.00 -3.11 -6.08
C MET A 39 3.94 -1.99 -6.58
N ARG A 40 3.55 -0.72 -6.43
CA ARG A 40 4.41 0.42 -6.79
C ARG A 40 5.70 0.43 -5.98
N ASN A 41 5.64 0.18 -4.67
CA ASN A 41 6.81 0.14 -3.79
C ASN A 41 7.75 -1.02 -4.13
N SER A 42 7.19 -2.20 -4.43
CA SER A 42 7.97 -3.38 -4.84
C SER A 42 8.71 -3.12 -6.15
N ILE A 43 8.03 -2.52 -7.12
CA ILE A 43 8.64 -2.12 -8.40
C ILE A 43 9.77 -1.12 -8.14
N LEU A 44 9.50 -0.07 -7.36
CA LEU A 44 10.51 0.92 -6.98
C LEU A 44 11.68 0.27 -6.22
N ALA A 45 11.44 -0.71 -5.35
CA ALA A 45 12.47 -1.39 -4.58
C ALA A 45 13.32 -2.36 -5.43
N GLN A 46 12.74 -2.94 -6.49
CA GLN A 46 13.49 -3.75 -7.46
C GLN A 46 14.33 -2.88 -8.39
N VAL A 47 13.84 -1.68 -8.71
CA VAL A 47 14.47 -0.75 -9.66
C VAL A 47 15.46 0.18 -8.98
N LEU A 48 15.26 0.58 -7.73
CA LEU A 48 16.17 1.48 -7.01
C LEU A 48 17.12 0.66 -6.13
N ASP A 49 18.41 0.95 -6.22
CA ASP A 49 19.37 0.50 -5.23
C ASP A 49 19.22 1.29 -3.91
N GLN A 50 19.74 0.75 -2.79
CA GLN A 50 19.77 1.48 -1.50
C GLN A 50 20.40 2.87 -1.65
N SER A 51 21.45 2.99 -2.47
CA SER A 51 22.13 4.26 -2.72
C SER A 51 21.21 5.28 -3.42
N ALA A 52 20.43 4.83 -4.40
CA ALA A 52 19.49 5.69 -5.12
C ALA A 52 18.30 6.09 -4.25
N ARG A 53 17.82 5.20 -3.37
CA ARG A 53 16.81 5.54 -2.36
C ARG A 53 17.31 6.64 -1.42
N ALA A 54 18.53 6.53 -0.91
CA ALA A 54 19.13 7.55 -0.05
C ALA A 54 19.26 8.91 -0.77
N ARG A 55 19.68 8.89 -2.05
CA ARG A 55 19.73 10.09 -2.89
C ARG A 55 18.36 10.70 -3.11
N LEU A 56 17.33 9.90 -3.41
CA LEU A 56 15.95 10.36 -3.57
C LEU A 56 15.41 10.96 -2.28
N SER A 57 15.66 10.35 -1.12
CA SER A 57 15.25 10.89 0.19
C SER A 57 15.92 12.23 0.48
N ASN A 58 17.23 12.36 0.24
CA ASN A 58 17.93 13.64 0.38
C ASN A 58 17.43 14.68 -0.63
N LEU A 59 17.13 14.27 -1.86
CA LEU A 59 16.57 15.15 -2.87
C LEU A 59 15.14 15.58 -2.52
N ALA A 60 14.34 14.71 -1.90
CA ALA A 60 12.99 15.00 -1.43
C ALA A 60 12.99 16.07 -0.33
N LEU A 61 13.99 16.03 0.55
CA LEU A 61 14.19 17.04 1.60
C LEU A 61 14.49 18.42 1.02
N VAL A 62 15.28 18.50 -0.05
CA VAL A 62 15.66 19.80 -0.65
C VAL A 62 14.70 20.28 -1.74
N LYS A 63 14.12 19.37 -2.53
CA LYS A 63 13.28 19.64 -3.72
C LYS A 63 12.28 18.49 -3.98
N PRO A 64 11.18 18.41 -3.21
CA PRO A 64 10.20 17.33 -3.34
C PRO A 64 9.52 17.28 -4.71
N GLU A 65 9.35 18.41 -5.39
CA GLU A 65 8.77 18.46 -6.73
C GLU A 65 9.59 17.68 -7.77
N LYS A 66 10.91 17.79 -7.70
CA LYS A 66 11.81 17.07 -8.62
C LYS A 66 11.83 15.58 -8.29
N THR A 67 11.84 15.22 -7.01
CA THR A 67 11.78 13.82 -6.55
C THR A 67 10.52 13.13 -7.04
N LYS A 68 9.34 13.74 -6.89
CA LYS A 68 8.07 13.17 -7.40
C LYS A 68 8.12 12.91 -8.89
N GLY A 69 8.70 13.82 -9.69
CA GLY A 69 8.87 13.62 -11.12
C GLY A 69 9.78 12.43 -11.44
N VAL A 70 10.88 12.27 -10.71
CA VAL A 70 11.81 11.14 -10.88
C VAL A 70 11.16 9.82 -10.47
N GLU A 71 10.45 9.77 -9.34
CA GLU A 71 9.70 8.57 -8.91
C GLU A 71 8.65 8.16 -9.95
N ASN A 72 7.87 9.11 -10.47
CA ASN A 72 6.83 8.80 -11.45
C ASN A 72 7.43 8.29 -12.77
N TYR A 73 8.55 8.87 -13.20
CA TYR A 73 9.29 8.42 -14.38
C TYR A 73 9.87 7.01 -14.19
N LEU A 74 10.42 6.72 -13.01
CA LEU A 74 10.93 5.39 -12.68
C LEU A 74 9.82 4.33 -12.65
N ILE A 75 8.68 4.63 -12.02
CA ILE A 75 7.52 3.74 -12.01
C ILE A 75 7.06 3.45 -13.44
N GLN A 76 7.00 4.47 -14.29
CA GLN A 76 6.59 4.32 -15.68
C GLN A 76 7.56 3.41 -16.45
N MET A 77 8.87 3.69 -16.42
CA MET A 77 9.87 2.86 -17.08
C MET A 77 9.87 1.41 -16.58
N ALA A 78 9.54 1.21 -15.31
CA ALA A 78 9.52 -0.11 -14.70
C ALA A 78 8.29 -0.92 -15.12
N ARG A 79 7.12 -0.26 -15.24
CA ARG A 79 5.92 -0.87 -15.81
C ARG A 79 6.10 -1.29 -17.27
N TYR A 80 6.88 -0.51 -18.04
CA TYR A 80 7.25 -0.86 -19.42
C TYR A 80 8.37 -1.91 -19.53
N GLY A 81 8.94 -2.36 -18.41
CA GLY A 81 10.05 -3.31 -18.41
C GLY A 81 11.34 -2.78 -19.03
N GLN A 82 11.47 -1.45 -19.20
CA GLN A 82 12.67 -0.84 -19.79
C GLN A 82 13.83 -0.72 -18.78
N LEU A 83 13.57 -0.94 -17.51
CA LEU A 83 14.58 -0.95 -16.46
C LEU A 83 15.16 -2.35 -16.29
N ASN A 84 16.19 -2.65 -17.08
CA ASN A 84 16.94 -3.91 -17.04
C ASN A 84 17.97 -3.97 -15.88
N GLY A 85 17.88 -3.09 -14.88
CA GLY A 85 18.82 -3.06 -13.76
C GLY A 85 18.47 -2.05 -12.68
N LYS A 86 19.16 -2.17 -11.54
CA LYS A 86 19.02 -1.24 -10.41
C LYS A 86 19.63 0.11 -10.75
N VAL A 87 18.82 1.16 -10.72
CA VAL A 87 19.22 2.57 -10.80
C VAL A 87 19.96 2.93 -9.50
N SER A 88 21.16 3.52 -9.63
CA SER A 88 22.06 3.93 -8.54
C SER A 88 22.21 5.44 -8.43
#